data_AF-A0A520QNI6-F1
#
_entry.id   AF-A0A520QNI6-F1
#
_cell.length_a   1.000
_cell.length_b   1.000
_cell.length_c   1.000
_cell.angle_alpha   90.00
_cell.angle_beta   90.00
_cell.angle_gamma   90.00
#
_symmetry.space_group_name_H-M   'P 1'
#
loop_
_entity.id
_entity.type
_entity.pdbx_description
1 polymer ?
#
loop_
_entity_poly.entity_id
_entity_poly.type
_entity_poly.pdbx_seq_one_letter_code
_entity_poly.pdbx_strand_id
1 'polypeptide(L)'
;MKVPLDDPLRVLPLDGVCVVMPSETPRVEGIRRLRRTLLRHYGDGALSLLFVVPSKVGIPSDETRGEVRALLSELGPRLTAVAAVIEGTGFGASAKRSVLTFVTSVLARGTTSVRVFATVDPAAEWIAESAASDAWSPDLEVLHAEIARARIQATGE
;
A
#
# COMPACT_ATOMS: atom_id res chain seq x y z
N MET A 1 1.61 19.45 5.79
CA MET A 1 0.16 19.28 6.06
C MET A 1 -0.01 17.97 6.83
N LYS A 2 -0.43 18.00 8.11
CA LYS A 2 -0.60 16.78 8.91
C LYS A 2 -1.77 15.95 8.33
N VAL A 3 -1.51 14.69 7.99
CA VAL A 3 -2.57 13.72 7.69
C VAL A 3 -3.45 13.62 8.94
N PRO A 4 -4.79 13.74 8.84
CA PRO A 4 -5.67 13.61 9.99
C PRO A 4 -5.45 12.25 10.68
N LEU A 5 -5.23 12.27 12.00
CA LEU A 5 -4.96 11.07 12.82
C LEU A 5 -6.14 10.07 12.85
N ASP A 6 -7.34 10.51 12.46
CA ASP A 6 -8.57 9.72 12.42
C ASP A 6 -8.87 9.07 11.06
N ASP A 7 -7.95 9.17 10.08
CA ASP A 7 -8.14 8.48 8.79
C ASP A 7 -7.93 6.98 8.96
N PRO A 8 -8.92 6.12 8.64
CA PRO A 8 -8.77 4.68 8.71
C PRO A 8 -7.71 4.14 7.75
N LEU A 9 -7.29 4.93 6.76
CA LEU A 9 -6.17 4.65 5.87
C LEU A 9 -5.06 5.67 6.11
N ARG A 10 -4.00 5.23 6.79
CA ARG A 10 -2.80 6.05 6.91
C ARG A 10 -2.03 6.01 5.60
N VAL A 11 -1.70 7.19 5.10
CA VAL A 11 -0.97 7.37 3.85
C VAL A 11 0.31 8.12 4.18
N LEU A 12 1.45 7.45 4.03
CA LEU A 12 2.77 8.04 4.19
C LEU A 12 3.35 8.26 2.80
N PRO A 13 3.31 9.50 2.29
CA PRO A 13 4.02 9.79 1.07
C PRO A 13 5.51 9.92 1.38
N LEU A 14 6.31 9.06 0.77
CA LEU A 14 7.77 9.17 0.72
C LEU A 14 8.14 9.45 -0.73
N ASP A 15 9.36 9.91 -0.99
CA ASP A 15 9.81 10.04 -2.37
C ASP A 15 9.63 8.67 -3.07
N GLY A 16 9.03 8.66 -4.26
CA GLY A 16 8.80 7.48 -5.10
C GLY A 16 7.94 6.32 -4.53
N VAL A 17 7.71 6.24 -3.22
CA VAL A 17 7.01 5.15 -2.53
C VAL A 17 5.92 5.72 -1.63
N CYS A 18 4.68 5.28 -1.84
CA CYS A 18 3.61 5.56 -0.90
C CYS A 18 3.30 4.32 -0.06
N VAL A 19 3.43 4.46 1.26
CA VAL A 19 2.98 3.43 2.19
C VAL A 19 1.53 3.69 2.56
N VAL A 20 0.70 2.64 2.50
CA VAL A 20 -0.71 2.66 2.86
C VAL A 20 -0.96 1.64 3.96
N MET A 21 -1.41 2.11 5.11
CA MET A 21 -1.64 1.27 6.29
C MET A 21 -3.03 1.49 6.87
N PRO A 22 -3.98 0.56 6.62
CA PRO A 22 -5.27 0.61 7.27
C PRO A 22 -5.18 0.35 8.79
N SER A 23 -5.85 1.18 9.59
CA SER A 23 -6.07 0.92 11.02
C SER A 23 -7.33 0.08 11.28
N GLU A 24 -8.29 0.13 10.35
CA GLU A 24 -9.52 -0.69 10.30
C GLU A 24 -9.82 -1.13 8.87
N THR A 25 -10.84 -1.98 8.68
CA THR A 25 -11.26 -2.43 7.34
C THR A 25 -11.67 -1.23 6.48
N PRO A 26 -10.99 -0.97 5.35
CA PRO A 26 -11.29 0.16 4.50
C PRO A 26 -12.72 0.11 3.97
N ARG A 27 -13.31 1.30 3.81
CA ARG A 27 -14.58 1.51 3.09
C ARG A 27 -14.30 2.30 1.81
N VAL A 28 -15.29 2.33 0.91
CA VAL A 28 -15.27 3.10 -0.35
C VAL A 28 -14.72 4.51 -0.18
N GLU A 29 -15.21 5.27 0.82
CA GLU A 29 -14.78 6.64 1.05
C GLU A 29 -13.28 6.74 1.41
N GLY A 30 -12.75 5.76 2.15
CA GLY A 30 -11.32 5.68 2.43
C GLY A 30 -10.50 5.52 1.15
N ILE A 31 -10.95 4.66 0.22
CA ILE A 31 -10.26 4.45 -1.06
C ILE A 31 -10.32 5.71 -1.93
N ARG A 32 -11.45 6.42 -1.93
CA ARG A 32 -11.59 7.72 -2.64
C ARG A 32 -10.69 8.80 -2.05
N ARG A 33 -10.47 8.80 -0.73
CA ARG A 33 -9.50 9.68 -0.08
C ARG A 33 -8.07 9.32 -0.46
N LEU A 34 -7.72 8.04 -0.41
CA LEU A 34 -6.41 7.54 -0.87
C LEU A 34 -6.13 7.99 -2.31
N ARG A 35 -7.08 7.79 -3.23
CA ARG A 35 -6.97 8.24 -4.62
C ARG A 35 -6.61 9.72 -4.71
N ARG A 36 -7.38 10.58 -4.04
CA ARG A 36 -7.13 12.03 -4.02
C ARG A 36 -5.76 12.38 -3.45
N THR A 37 -5.31 11.68 -2.41
CA THR A 37 -3.99 11.90 -1.81
C THR A 37 -2.87 11.50 -2.76
N LEU A 38 -2.97 10.34 -3.41
CA LEU A 38 -1.97 9.86 -4.38
C LEU A 38 -1.85 10.80 -5.57
N LEU A 39 -2.97 11.19 -6.18
CA LEU A 39 -2.97 12.10 -7.34
C LEU A 39 -2.42 13.49 -6.98
N ARG A 40 -2.74 14.02 -5.79
CA ARG A 40 -2.22 15.33 -5.36
C ARG A 40 -0.73 15.30 -5.06
N HIS A 41 -0.23 14.22 -4.46
CA HIS A 41 1.16 14.19 -3.98
C HIS A 41 2.14 13.79 -5.09
N TYR A 42 1.77 12.83 -5.92
CA TYR A 42 2.68 12.26 -6.92
C TYR A 42 2.44 12.81 -8.33
N GLY A 43 1.46 13.70 -8.53
CA GLY A 43 1.21 14.37 -9.82
C GLY A 43 1.03 13.33 -10.93
N ASP A 44 1.87 13.37 -11.97
CA ASP A 44 2.01 12.37 -13.05
C ASP A 44 3.29 11.52 -12.96
N GLY A 45 4.07 11.65 -11.88
CA GLY A 45 5.32 10.93 -11.68
C GLY A 45 5.16 9.43 -11.44
N ALA A 46 6.27 8.70 -11.58
CA ALA A 46 6.37 7.28 -11.22
C ALA A 46 6.08 7.08 -9.72
N LEU A 47 5.43 5.96 -9.39
CA LEU A 47 4.98 5.66 -8.04
C LEU A 47 5.08 4.17 -7.74
N SER A 48 5.54 3.83 -6.54
CA SER A 48 5.41 2.51 -5.95
C SER A 48 4.45 2.53 -4.76
N LEU A 49 3.67 1.46 -4.57
CA LEU A 49 2.72 1.33 -3.46
C LEU A 49 3.10 0.19 -2.53
N LEU A 50 3.22 0.46 -1.23
CA LEU A 50 3.37 -0.57 -0.20
C LEU A 50 2.13 -0.59 0.69
N PHE A 51 1.33 -1.66 0.59
CA PHE A 51 0.21 -1.89 1.50
C PHE A 51 0.66 -2.69 2.72
N VAL A 52 0.59 -2.12 3.92
CA VAL A 52 0.84 -2.88 5.16
C VAL A 52 -0.50 -3.14 5.83
N VAL A 53 -1.00 -4.37 5.76
CA VAL A 53 -2.32 -4.77 6.25
C VAL A 53 -2.19 -5.53 7.56
N PRO A 54 -2.54 -4.91 8.70
CA PRO A 54 -2.49 -5.57 10.01
C PRO A 54 -3.41 -6.79 10.11
N SER A 55 -3.06 -7.70 11.02
CA SER A 55 -3.84 -8.92 11.27
C SER A 55 -5.30 -8.63 11.68
N LYS A 56 -5.54 -7.54 12.42
CA LYS A 56 -6.87 -7.07 12.86
C LYS A 56 -7.78 -6.54 11.74
N VAL A 57 -7.20 -6.12 10.61
CA VAL A 57 -7.97 -5.54 9.50
C VAL A 57 -8.70 -6.64 8.74
N GLY A 58 -10.02 -6.51 8.59
CA GLY A 58 -10.86 -7.49 7.91
C GLY A 58 -10.72 -7.47 6.39
N ILE A 59 -11.46 -8.35 5.72
CA ILE A 59 -11.57 -8.35 4.26
C ILE A 59 -12.55 -7.26 3.83
N PRO A 60 -12.19 -6.35 2.91
CA PRO A 60 -13.09 -5.31 2.42
C PRO A 60 -14.30 -5.89 1.65
N SER A 61 -15.40 -5.13 1.63
CA SER A 61 -16.57 -5.46 0.81
C SER A 61 -16.24 -5.48 -0.69
N ASP A 62 -17.05 -6.17 -1.50
CA ASP A 62 -16.93 -6.24 -2.95
C ASP A 62 -16.87 -4.85 -3.59
N GLU A 63 -17.74 -3.94 -3.13
CA GLU A 63 -17.76 -2.54 -3.56
C GLU A 63 -16.41 -1.84 -3.29
N THR A 64 -15.87 -2.03 -2.08
CA THR A 64 -14.57 -1.44 -1.72
C THR A 64 -13.43 -2.06 -2.55
N ARG A 65 -13.47 -3.38 -2.78
CA ARG A 65 -12.52 -4.08 -3.66
C ARG A 65 -12.59 -3.55 -5.09
N GLY A 66 -13.79 -3.22 -5.58
CA GLY A 66 -14.01 -2.56 -6.87
C GLY A 66 -13.33 -1.19 -6.96
N GLU A 67 -13.44 -0.37 -5.92
CA GLU A 67 -12.78 0.94 -5.86
C GLU A 67 -11.24 0.84 -5.78
N VAL A 68 -10.71 -0.17 -5.06
CA VAL A 68 -9.27 -0.46 -5.04
C VAL A 68 -8.80 -0.84 -6.44
N ARG A 69 -9.55 -1.70 -7.13
CA ARG A 69 -9.23 -2.14 -8.48
C ARG A 69 -9.27 -0.97 -9.48
N ALA A 70 -10.27 -0.09 -9.37
CA ALA A 70 -10.36 1.11 -10.18
C ALA A 70 -9.16 2.05 -9.95
N LEU A 71 -8.76 2.26 -8.69
CA LEU A 71 -7.58 3.02 -8.32
C LEU A 71 -6.30 2.42 -8.94
N LEU A 72 -6.09 1.12 -8.80
CA LEU A 72 -4.89 0.46 -9.34
C LEU A 72 -4.87 0.51 -10.88
N SER A 73 -6.02 0.35 -11.55
CA SER A 73 -6.10 0.51 -13.01
C SER A 73 -5.76 1.94 -13.46
N GLU A 74 -6.24 2.95 -12.74
CA GLU A 74 -5.97 4.37 -13.02
C GLU A 74 -4.49 4.70 -12.86
N LEU A 75 -3.85 4.18 -11.80
CA LEU A 75 -2.43 4.39 -11.53
C LEU A 75 -1.51 3.48 -12.36
N GLY A 76 -2.02 2.37 -12.89
CA GLY A 76 -1.25 1.30 -13.54
C GLY A 76 -0.15 1.77 -14.49
N PRO A 77 -0.40 2.70 -15.43
CA PRO A 77 0.63 3.21 -16.34
C PRO A 77 1.83 3.88 -15.66
N ARG A 78 1.69 4.26 -14.38
CA ARG A 78 2.69 4.96 -13.58
C ARG A 78 3.23 4.13 -12.43
N LEU A 79 2.61 2.97 -12.15
CA LEU A 79 3.03 2.11 -11.07
C LEU A 79 4.26 1.30 -11.47
N THR A 80 5.38 1.52 -10.78
CA THR A 80 6.60 0.73 -10.97
C THR A 80 6.52 -0.57 -10.18
N ALA A 81 6.06 -0.50 -8.93
CA ALA A 81 5.87 -1.67 -8.08
C ALA A 81 4.67 -1.55 -7.13
N VAL A 82 4.07 -2.69 -6.80
CA VAL A 82 3.07 -2.84 -5.73
C VAL A 82 3.51 -3.98 -4.82
N ALA A 83 3.87 -3.64 -3.59
CA ALA A 83 4.11 -4.59 -2.53
C ALA A 83 2.93 -4.61 -1.57
N ALA A 84 2.70 -5.76 -0.93
CA ALA A 84 1.80 -5.83 0.20
C ALA A 84 2.29 -6.77 1.28
N VAL A 85 2.12 -6.36 2.52
CA VAL A 85 2.38 -7.14 3.72
C VAL A 85 1.05 -7.54 4.31
N ILE A 86 0.78 -8.85 4.35
CA ILE A 86 -0.40 -9.39 5.03
C ILE A 86 0.06 -10.01 6.33
N GLU A 87 -0.11 -9.29 7.43
CA GLU A 87 0.29 -9.77 8.74
C GLU A 87 -0.65 -10.87 9.26
N GLY A 88 -0.06 -11.78 10.04
CA GLY A 88 -0.75 -12.92 10.65
C GLY A 88 -0.64 -14.21 9.84
N THR A 89 -1.17 -15.28 10.42
CA THR A 89 -1.09 -16.65 9.88
C THR A 89 -2.48 -17.30 9.83
N GLY A 90 -2.55 -18.52 9.30
CA GLY A 90 -3.80 -19.29 9.24
C GLY A 90 -4.78 -18.81 8.17
N PHE A 91 -6.05 -19.25 8.31
CA PHE A 91 -7.09 -19.09 7.29
C PHE A 91 -7.37 -17.62 6.92
N GLY A 92 -7.47 -16.74 7.92
CA GLY A 92 -7.76 -15.31 7.70
C GLY A 92 -6.67 -14.63 6.86
N ALA A 93 -5.40 -14.89 7.16
CA ALA A 93 -4.28 -14.35 6.38
C ALA A 93 -4.29 -14.87 4.93
N SER A 94 -4.60 -16.15 4.73
CA SER A 94 -4.72 -16.73 3.39
C SER A 94 -5.86 -16.12 2.59
N ALA A 95 -7.03 -15.91 3.19
CA ALA A 95 -8.17 -15.28 2.54
C ALA A 95 -7.86 -13.81 2.12
N LYS A 96 -7.18 -13.04 2.97
CA LYS A 96 -6.70 -11.69 2.63
C LYS A 96 -5.72 -11.71 1.46
N ARG A 97 -4.76 -12.65 1.44
CA ARG A 97 -3.83 -12.83 0.32
C ARG A 97 -4.57 -13.11 -0.99
N SER A 98 -5.57 -14.00 -0.99
CA SER A 98 -6.38 -14.27 -2.18
C SER A 98 -7.13 -13.04 -2.69
N VAL A 99 -7.71 -12.24 -1.78
CA VAL A 99 -8.39 -10.99 -2.12
C VAL A 99 -7.42 -9.98 -2.71
N LEU A 100 -6.23 -9.86 -2.13
CA LEU A 100 -5.21 -8.96 -2.62
C LEU A 100 -4.77 -9.35 -4.05
N THR A 101 -4.44 -10.62 -4.27
CA THR A 101 -4.11 -11.15 -5.61
C THR A 101 -5.21 -10.84 -6.62
N PHE A 102 -6.47 -10.97 -6.20
CA PHE A 102 -7.62 -10.63 -7.05
C PHE A 102 -7.64 -9.13 -7.40
N VAL A 103 -7.49 -8.22 -6.43
CA VAL A 103 -7.55 -6.77 -6.73
C VAL A 103 -6.32 -6.29 -7.50
N THR A 104 -5.13 -6.86 -7.29
CA THR A 104 -3.92 -6.51 -8.03
C THR A 104 -3.85 -7.15 -9.42
N SER A 105 -4.72 -8.11 -9.74
CA SER A 105 -4.73 -8.80 -11.04
C SER A 105 -4.91 -7.86 -12.25
N VAL A 106 -5.48 -6.67 -12.05
CA VAL A 106 -5.57 -5.65 -13.12
C VAL A 106 -4.23 -5.11 -13.57
N LEU A 107 -3.20 -5.23 -12.73
CA LEU A 107 -1.83 -4.81 -13.03
C LEU A 107 -1.04 -5.88 -13.79
N ALA A 108 -1.56 -7.10 -13.90
CA ALA A 108 -0.84 -8.24 -14.47
C ALA A 108 -0.47 -8.10 -15.96
N ARG A 109 -1.06 -7.12 -16.67
CA ARG A 109 -0.77 -6.84 -18.09
C ARG A 109 0.16 -5.64 -18.29
N GLY A 110 0.55 -4.96 -17.22
CA GLY A 110 1.42 -3.79 -17.26
C GLY A 110 2.88 -4.13 -17.00
N THR A 111 3.70 -3.08 -16.86
CA THR A 111 5.10 -3.15 -16.42
C THR A 111 5.24 -3.18 -14.89
N THR A 112 4.12 -3.05 -14.16
CA THR A 112 4.11 -3.02 -12.70
C THR A 112 4.46 -4.37 -12.11
N SER A 113 5.51 -4.41 -11.29
CA SER A 113 5.85 -5.61 -10.52
C SER A 113 4.95 -5.71 -9.28
N VAL A 114 4.39 -6.89 -9.00
CA VAL A 114 3.51 -7.11 -7.83
C VAL A 114 4.04 -8.24 -6.95
N ARG A 115 4.15 -8.02 -5.64
CA ARG A 115 4.58 -9.07 -4.69
C ARG A 115 3.91 -8.94 -3.33
N VAL A 116 3.64 -10.10 -2.71
CA VAL A 116 3.02 -10.20 -1.38
C VAL A 116 3.99 -10.84 -0.40
N PHE A 117 4.05 -10.29 0.81
CA PHE A 117 4.98 -10.64 1.88
C PHE A 117 4.23 -10.92 3.18
N ALA A 118 4.89 -11.67 4.07
CA ALA A 118 4.39 -11.94 5.41
C ALA A 118 4.83 -10.86 6.42
N THR A 119 5.97 -10.19 6.17
CA THR A 119 6.59 -9.21 7.07
C THR A 119 7.01 -7.96 6.30
N VAL A 120 7.19 -6.86 7.04
CA VAL A 120 7.53 -5.54 6.49
C VAL A 120 8.93 -5.51 5.89
N ASP A 121 9.93 -5.99 6.62
CA ASP A 121 11.35 -5.87 6.24
C ASP A 121 11.63 -6.36 4.80
N PRO A 122 11.28 -7.60 4.40
CA PRO A 122 11.51 -8.06 3.03
C PRO A 122 10.65 -7.32 1.99
N ALA A 123 9.52 -6.73 2.39
CA ALA A 123 8.68 -5.95 1.48
C ALA A 123 9.26 -4.56 1.23
N ALA A 124 9.83 -3.94 2.26
CA ALA A 124 10.48 -2.63 2.20
C ALA A 124 11.78 -2.70 1.39
N GLU A 125 12.60 -3.73 1.60
CA GLU A 125 13.80 -4.00 0.77
C GLU A 125 13.41 -4.15 -0.70
N TRP A 126 12.47 -5.05 -0.99
CA TRP A 126 12.07 -5.33 -2.37
C TRP A 126 11.43 -4.13 -3.08
N ILE A 127 10.59 -3.36 -2.37
CA ILE A 127 9.96 -2.19 -2.98
C ILE A 127 10.99 -1.07 -3.18
N ALA A 128 11.98 -0.94 -2.30
CA ALA A 128 13.06 0.01 -2.47
C ALA A 128 13.89 -0.30 -3.72
N GLU A 129 14.24 -1.57 -3.93
CA GLU A 129 14.92 -2.04 -5.14
C GLU A 129 14.07 -1.87 -6.41
N SER A 130 12.77 -2.14 -6.32
CA SER A 130 11.86 -2.08 -7.48
C SER A 130 11.43 -0.65 -7.84
N ALA A 131 11.45 0.26 -6.85
CA ALA A 131 11.18 1.68 -7.04
C ALA A 131 12.45 2.45 -7.44
N ALA A 132 13.63 1.87 -7.17
CA ALA A 132 14.90 2.46 -7.56
C ALA A 132 14.94 2.65 -9.08
N SER A 133 15.38 3.83 -9.48
CA SER A 133 15.71 4.18 -10.85
C SER A 133 17.14 4.72 -10.85
N ASP A 134 17.74 4.84 -12.04
CA ASP A 134 19.07 5.44 -12.18
C ASP A 134 19.19 6.84 -11.55
N ALA A 135 18.06 7.53 -11.34
CA ALA A 135 17.99 8.88 -10.79
C ALA A 135 17.59 8.96 -9.31
N TRP A 136 17.10 7.86 -8.70
CA TRP A 136 16.55 7.92 -7.34
C TRP A 136 16.42 6.53 -6.69
N SER A 137 16.81 6.43 -5.42
CA SER A 137 16.55 5.27 -4.55
C SER A 137 15.98 5.73 -3.21
N PRO A 138 14.96 5.06 -2.65
CA PRO A 138 14.50 5.39 -1.31
C PRO A 138 15.55 5.01 -0.26
N ASP A 139 15.68 5.85 0.75
CA ASP A 139 16.45 5.51 1.95
C ASP A 139 15.69 4.45 2.75
N LEU A 140 16.25 3.24 2.80
CA LEU A 140 15.64 2.07 3.45
C LEU A 140 15.52 2.28 4.98
N GLU A 141 16.46 2.98 5.61
CA GLU A 141 16.39 3.28 7.04
C GLU A 141 15.21 4.22 7.32
N VAL A 142 15.02 5.25 6.48
CA VAL A 142 13.87 6.17 6.58
C VAL A 142 12.56 5.43 6.34
N LEU A 143 12.49 4.57 5.31
CA LEU A 143 11.30 3.78 5.01
C LEU A 143 10.91 2.87 6.20
N HIS A 144 11.88 2.14 6.76
CA HIS A 144 11.65 1.32 7.95
C HIS A 144 11.22 2.15 9.17
N ALA A 145 11.89 3.27 9.43
CA ALA A 145 11.56 4.14 10.55
C ALA A 145 10.13 4.71 10.45
N GLU A 146 9.70 5.13 9.26
CA GLU A 146 8.36 5.67 9.03
C GLU A 146 7.28 4.59 9.12
N ILE A 147 7.54 3.38 8.59
CA ILE A 147 6.62 2.26 8.78
C ILE A 147 6.51 1.90 10.27
N ALA A 148 7.63 1.78 10.99
CA ALA A 148 7.63 1.47 12.42
C ALA A 148 6.87 2.52 13.24
N ARG A 149 7.11 3.82 12.98
CA ARG A 149 6.37 4.94 13.62
C ARG A 149 4.88 4.85 13.36
N ALA A 150 4.48 4.62 12.11
CA ALA A 150 3.07 4.51 11.76
C ALA A 150 2.39 3.29 12.38
N ARG A 151 3.12 2.18 12.56
CA ARG A 151 2.62 0.99 13.27
C ARG A 151 2.40 1.28 14.74
N ILE A 152 3.37 1.84 15.46
CA ILE A 152 3.24 2.20 16.90
C ILE A 152 1.98 3.05 17.10
N GLN A 153 1.86 4.12 16.32
CA GLN A 153 0.71 5.02 16.39
C GLN A 153 -0.62 4.34 16.00
N ALA A 154 -0.63 3.25 15.22
CA ALA A 154 -1.83 2.53 14.75
C ALA A 154 -2.23 1.36 15.67
N THR A 155 -1.29 0.89 16.50
CA THR A 155 -1.49 -0.23 17.42
C THR A 155 -1.77 0.27 18.83
N GLY A 156 -1.40 1.52 19.16
CA GLY A 156 -1.69 2.12 20.47
C GLY A 156 -0.85 1.53 21.60
N GLU A 157 0.21 0.80 21.26
CA GLU A 157 1.25 0.30 22.16
C GLU A 157 2.55 1.09 21.93
#